data_AF-A0A252C310-F1
#
_entry.id   AF-A0A252C310-F1
#
_cell.length_a   1.000
_cell.length_b   1.000
_cell.length_c   1.000
_cell.angle_alpha   90.00
_cell.angle_beta   90.00
_cell.angle_gamma   90.00
#
_symmetry.space_group_name_H-M   'P 1'
#
loop_
_entity.id
_entity.type
_entity.pdbx_description
1 polymer ?
#
loop_
_entity_poly.entity_id
_entity_poly.type
_entity_poly.pdbx_seq_one_letter_code
_entity_poly.pdbx_strand_id
1 'polypeptide(L)' 'MWPQADGSPVSCTEKLMVLRENWEELRGVLRDAFEDAVLMGVDESAMKRMIVEMTTDLISPRSHM' A
#
# COMPACT_ATOMS: atom_id res chain seq x y z
N MET A 1 -8.93 -11.35 3.45
CA MET A 1 -10.19 -11.15 2.70
C MET A 1 -10.23 -9.69 2.26
N TRP A 2 -10.44 -9.42 0.97
CA TRP A 2 -10.47 -8.05 0.44
C TRP A 2 -11.91 -7.52 0.43
N PRO A 3 -12.25 -6.46 1.17
CA PRO A 3 -13.61 -5.95 1.24
C PRO A 3 -13.97 -5.09 0.03
N GLN A 4 -15.22 -5.18 -0.40
CA GLN A 4 -15.87 -4.23 -1.31
C GLN A 4 -16.47 -3.06 -0.52
N ALA A 5 -16.97 -2.04 -1.21
CA ALA A 5 -17.56 -0.86 -0.59
C ALA A 5 -18.81 -1.17 0.26
N ASP A 6 -19.53 -2.25 -0.06
CA ASP A 6 -20.68 -2.75 0.70
C ASP A 6 -20.31 -3.72 1.84
N GLY A 7 -19.00 -3.94 2.08
CA GLY A 7 -18.49 -4.85 3.10
C GLY A 7 -18.46 -6.33 2.69
N SER A 8 -19.01 -6.70 1.53
CA SER A 8 -18.90 -8.06 1.02
C SER A 8 -17.48 -8.36 0.49
N PRO A 9 -17.01 -9.61 0.50
CA PRO A 9 -15.69 -9.93 -0.05
C PRO A 9 -15.65 -9.87 -1.57
N VAL A 10 -14.52 -9.44 -2.14
CA VAL A 10 -14.20 -9.67 -3.55
C VAL A 10 -14.18 -11.19 -3.79
N SER A 11 -15.05 -11.69 -4.67
CA SER A 11 -15.24 -13.13 -4.90
C SER A 11 -14.63 -13.66 -6.21
N CYS A 12 -14.28 -12.77 -7.15
CA CYS A 12 -13.69 -13.15 -8.44
C CYS A 12 -12.23 -13.57 -8.27
N THR A 13 -11.92 -14.81 -8.68
CA THR A 13 -10.59 -15.41 -8.52
C THR A 13 -9.49 -14.62 -9.23
N GLU A 14 -9.71 -14.15 -10.46
CA GLU A 14 -8.70 -13.37 -11.18
C GLU A 14 -8.40 -12.04 -10.46
N LYS A 15 -9.44 -11.33 -9.99
CA LYS A 15 -9.26 -10.10 -9.21
C LYS A 15 -8.47 -10.35 -7.93
N LEU A 16 -8.74 -11.47 -7.25
CA LEU A 16 -8.02 -11.84 -6.02
C LEU A 16 -6.55 -12.18 -6.28
N MET A 17 -6.21 -12.76 -7.44
CA MET A 17 -4.82 -12.98 -7.84
C MET A 17 -4.09 -11.66 -8.02
N VAL A 18 -4.64 -10.76 -8.83
CA VAL A 18 -4.04 -9.43 -9.07
C VAL A 18 -3.88 -8.64 -7.77
N LEU A 19 -4.89 -8.64 -6.89
CA LEU A 19 -4.80 -7.96 -5.59
C LEU A 19 -3.69 -8.53 -4.70
N ARG A 20 -3.43 -9.84 -4.76
CA ARG A 20 -2.34 -10.48 -4.02
C ARG A 20 -0.97 -10.11 -4.60
N GLU A 21 -0.82 -10.17 -5.92
CA GLU A 21 0.41 -9.79 -6.62
C GLU A 21 0.77 -8.33 -6.31
N ASN A 22 -0.18 -7.41 -6.51
CA ASN A 22 0.01 -5.99 -6.19
C ASN A 22 0.38 -5.77 -4.72
N TRP A 23 -0.22 -6.53 -3.79
CA TRP A 23 0.07 -6.42 -2.37
C TRP A 23 1.48 -6.93 -2.02
N GLU A 24 1.92 -8.00 -2.67
CA GLU A 24 3.28 -8.54 -2.51
C GLU A 24 4.33 -7.57 -3.06
N GLU A 25 4.10 -7.00 -4.24
CA GLU A 25 4.97 -5.99 -4.85
C GLU A 25 5.07 -4.74 -3.98
N LEU A 26 3.93 -4.20 -3.52
CA LEU A 26 3.92 -3.02 -2.66
C LEU A 26 4.70 -3.25 -1.36
N ARG A 27 4.56 -4.43 -0.74
CA ARG A 27 5.35 -4.76 0.46
C ARG A 27 6.85 -4.81 0.17
N GLY A 28 7.24 -5.32 -1.00
CA GLY A 28 8.64 -5.31 -1.44
C GLY A 28 9.17 -3.88 -1.55
N VAL A 29 8.50 -3.06 -2.34
CA VAL A 29 8.88 -1.65 -2.56
C VAL A 29 8.95 -0.86 -1.25
N LEU A 30 7.97 -1.02 -0.36
CA LEU A 30 7.97 -0.33 0.93
C LEU A 30 9.12 -0.76 1.84
N ARG A 31 9.46 -2.06 1.86
CA ARG A 31 10.59 -2.55 2.65
C ARG A 31 11.91 -2.00 2.11
N ASP A 32 12.12 -2.12 0.81
CA ASP A 32 13.38 -1.71 0.19
C ASP A 32 13.59 -0.20 0.38
N ALA A 33 12.54 0.62 0.18
CA ALA A 33 12.59 2.06 0.44
C ALA A 33 12.86 2.40 1.92
N PHE A 34 12.29 1.65 2.85
CA PHE A 34 12.53 1.82 4.28
C PHE A 34 13.98 1.47 4.65
N GLU A 35 14.48 0.34 4.18
CA GLU A 35 15.85 -0.12 4.41
C GLU A 35 16.88 0.87 3.87
N ASP A 36 16.70 1.35 2.63
CA ASP A 36 17.57 2.35 2.02
C ASP A 36 17.58 3.66 2.82
N ALA A 37 16.42 4.15 3.25
CA ALA A 37 16.33 5.38 4.05
C ALA A 37 17.08 5.23 5.38
N VAL A 38 16.93 4.10 6.07
CA VAL A 38 17.61 3.81 7.33
C VAL A 38 19.13 3.69 7.11
N LEU A 39 19.57 3.02 6.05
CA LEU A 39 20.99 2.93 5.68
C LEU A 39 21.61 4.30 5.40
N MET A 40 20.82 5.24 4.88
CA MET A 40 21.24 6.62 4.61
C MET A 40 21.15 7.55 5.85
N GLY A 41 20.79 7.00 7.01
CA GLY A 41 20.77 7.73 8.29
C GLY A 41 19.46 8.43 8.63
N VAL A 42 18.36 8.10 7.95
CA VAL A 42 17.02 8.59 8.30
C VAL A 42 16.53 7.88 9.58
N ASP A 43 15.91 8.63 10.49
CA ASP A 43 15.25 8.06 11.67
C ASP A 43 14.12 7.10 11.26
N GLU A 44 14.14 5.87 11.79
CA GLU A 44 13.16 4.83 11.47
C GLU A 44 11.71 5.26 11.76
N SER A 45 11.51 5.99 12.87
CA SER A 45 10.17 6.43 13.27
C SER A 45 9.66 7.53 12.35
N ALA A 46 10.55 8.43 11.91
CA ALA A 46 10.24 9.45 10.92
C ALA A 46 9.89 8.83 9.57
N MET A 47 10.68 7.87 9.07
CA MET A 47 10.39 7.21 7.79
C MET A 47 9.03 6.48 7.82
N LYS A 48 8.72 5.77 8.93
CA LYS A 48 7.41 5.14 9.10
C LYS A 48 6.25 6.15 9.08
N ARG A 49 6.41 7.31 9.73
CA ARG A 49 5.40 8.38 9.69
C ARG A 49 5.20 8.91 8.28
N MET A 50 6.28 9.17 7.54
CA MET A 50 6.21 9.65 6.17
C MET A 50 5.49 8.66 5.25
N ILE A 51 5.76 7.36 5.38
CA ILE A 51 5.06 6.31 4.62
C ILE A 51 3.55 6.33 4.94
N VAL A 52 3.18 6.46 6.22
CA VAL A 52 1.76 6.53 6.62
C VAL A 52 1.08 7.80 6.07
N GLU A 53 1.76 8.95 6.11
CA GLU A 53 1.28 10.20 5.54
C GLU A 53 1.02 10.05 4.04
N MET A 54 1.95 9.45 3.29
CA MET A 54 1.76 9.15 1.86
C MET A 54 0.50 8.32 1.58
N THR A 55 0.16 7.36 2.45
CA THR A 55 -1.08 6.57 2.27
C THR A 55 -2.35 7.37 2.56
N THR A 56 -2.25 8.40 3.39
CA THR A 56 -3.38 9.28 3.74
C THR A 56 -3.70 10.24 2.59
N ASP A 57 -2.69 10.62 1.82
CA ASP A 57 -2.80 11.54 0.68
C ASP A 57 -3.26 10.86 -0.63
N LEU A 58 -3.51 9.54 -0.61
CA LEU A 58 -3.98 8.81 -1.79
C LEU A 58 -5.34 9.34 -2.26
N ILE A 59 -5.36 9.93 -3.46
CA ILE A 59 -6.59 10.43 -4.08
C ILE A 59 -7.38 9.26 -4.66
N SER A 60 -8.65 9.16 -4.29
CA SER A 60 -9.56 8.18 -4.88
C SER A 60 -9.72 8.42 -6.38
N PRO A 61 -9.60 7.39 -7.24
CA PRO A 61 -9.85 7.53 -8.68
C PRO A 61 -11.25 8.06 -9.02
N ARG A 62 -12.23 7.87 -8.13
CA ARG A 62 -13.59 8.41 -8.25
C ARG A 62 -13.66 9.93 -8.13
N SER A 63 -12.62 10.59 -7.66
CA SER A 63 -12.56 12.05 -7.54
C SER A 63 -12.33 12.77 -8.88
N HIS A 64 -12.05 12.02 -9.96
CA HIS A 64 -11.93 12.52 -11.33
C HIS A 64 -13.19 12.27 -12.19
N MET A 65 -14.30 11.84 -11.58
CA MET A 65 -15.58 11.58 -12.24
C MET A 65 -16.59 12.69 -12.00
#